data_AF-A0A2A8BSW0-F1
#
_entry.id   AF-A0A2A8BSW0-F1
#
_cell.length_a   1.000
_cell.length_b   1.000
_cell.length_c   1.000
_cell.angle_alpha   90.00
_cell.angle_beta   90.00
_cell.angle_gamma   90.00
#
_symmetry.space_group_name_H-M   'P 1'
#
loop_
_entity.id
_entity.type
_entity.pdbx_description
1 polymer ?
#
loop_
_entity_poly.entity_id
_entity_poly.type
_entity_poly.pdbx_seq_one_letter_code
_entity_poly.pdbx_strand_id
1 'polypeptide(L)'
;MFEKLSLLFVSGALFMSLTACTPNYQKASAKNESSASLYTTKELQNEFPIGMPIDEYIAKKNKMNIKHPTSIPLPNGNVGRVLQTTDGFVVICGNEKEIFNVVVFRTLDEVKEYETSLREK
;
A
#
# COMPACT_ATOMS: atom_id res chain seq x y z
N MET A 1 -45.67 14.72 50.72
CA MET A 1 -44.34 15.23 50.35
C MET A 1 -44.07 14.83 48.91
N PHE A 2 -43.57 15.79 48.13
CA PHE A 2 -43.23 15.78 46.69
C PHE A 2 -44.44 15.64 45.73
N GLU A 3 -44.89 16.70 45.06
CA GLU A 3 -44.23 17.48 43.97
C GLU A 3 -43.92 16.55 42.79
N LYS A 4 -44.25 16.79 41.51
CA LYS A 4 -44.51 17.96 40.66
C LYS A 4 -45.12 17.41 39.35
N LEU A 5 -46.14 18.02 38.76
CA LEU A 5 -46.12 19.12 37.79
C LEU A 5 -45.85 18.70 36.32
N SER A 6 -46.77 19.18 35.47
CA SER A 6 -46.69 19.50 34.03
C SER A 6 -46.40 18.41 33.01
N LEU A 7 -47.28 18.20 32.03
CA LEU A 7 -47.51 19.04 30.82
C LEU A 7 -46.28 19.05 29.90
N LEU A 8 -46.34 18.32 28.79
CA LEU A 8 -46.52 18.88 27.44
C LEU A 8 -46.28 17.83 26.35
N PHE A 9 -47.21 17.83 25.41
CA PHE A 9 -47.10 17.27 24.06
C PHE A 9 -45.76 17.65 23.42
N VAL A 10 -45.00 16.67 22.93
CA VAL A 10 -44.01 16.87 21.88
C VAL A 10 -44.41 15.99 20.71
N SER A 11 -45.22 16.58 19.83
CA SER A 11 -45.30 16.22 18.42
C SER A 11 -43.91 16.34 17.80
N GLY A 12 -43.48 15.35 17.03
CA GLY A 12 -42.28 15.48 16.23
C GLY A 12 -41.68 14.16 15.79
N ALA A 13 -42.42 13.39 15.00
CA ALA A 13 -41.78 12.45 14.11
C ALA A 13 -40.98 13.26 13.07
N LEU A 14 -39.68 13.42 13.29
CA LEU A 14 -38.74 13.86 12.27
C LEU A 14 -37.74 12.73 12.02
N PHE A 15 -38.15 11.80 11.16
CA PHE A 15 -37.21 10.98 10.40
C PHE A 15 -36.41 11.93 9.51
N MET A 16 -35.14 12.14 9.83
CA MET A 16 -34.16 12.71 8.90
C MET A 16 -32.93 11.80 8.90
N SER A 17 -32.90 10.99 7.84
CA SER A 17 -31.78 10.38 7.14
C SER A 17 -30.44 10.19 7.87
N LEU A 18 -30.07 8.90 7.94
CA LEU A 18 -28.69 8.41 8.02
C LEU A 18 -27.73 9.25 7.15
N THR A 19 -26.69 9.79 7.78
CA THR A 19 -25.39 9.89 7.13
C THR A 19 -24.33 9.37 8.08
N ALA A 20 -23.96 8.11 7.87
CA ALA A 20 -22.76 7.55 8.48
C ALA A 20 -21.56 8.32 7.91
N CYS A 21 -20.94 9.18 8.72
CA CYS A 21 -19.62 9.73 8.43
C CYS A 21 -18.59 8.59 8.57
N THR A 22 -18.46 7.78 7.53
CA THR A 22 -17.26 6.98 7.32
C THR A 22 -16.26 7.86 6.57
N PRO A 23 -15.09 8.20 7.14
CA PRO A 23 -14.01 8.75 6.34
C PRO A 23 -13.57 7.64 5.39
N ASN A 24 -14.12 7.67 4.17
CA ASN A 24 -13.58 6.95 3.03
C ASN A 24 -12.16 7.46 2.84
N TYR A 25 -11.18 6.69 3.33
CA TYR A 25 -9.85 6.73 2.77
C TYR A 25 -10.01 6.48 1.27
N GLN A 26 -9.93 7.55 0.48
CA GLN A 26 -9.75 7.45 -0.95
C GLN A 26 -8.44 6.70 -1.17
N LYS A 27 -8.53 5.37 -1.28
CA LYS A 27 -7.56 4.58 -2.01
C LYS A 27 -7.58 5.16 -3.42
N ALA A 28 -6.66 6.07 -3.69
CA ALA A 28 -6.40 6.58 -5.01
C ALA A 28 -6.15 5.35 -5.89
N SER A 29 -7.18 4.95 -6.63
CA SER A 29 -7.04 3.97 -7.71
C SER A 29 -6.29 4.71 -8.80
N ALA A 30 -4.96 4.65 -8.73
CA ALA A 30 -4.10 5.18 -9.76
C ALA A 30 -4.51 4.52 -11.08
N LYS A 31 -5.04 5.36 -11.95
CA LYS A 31 -5.37 5.08 -13.34
C LYS A 31 -4.23 4.24 -13.93
N ASN A 32 -4.53 3.00 -14.30
CA ASN A 32 -3.62 2.07 -14.95
C ASN A 32 -3.30 2.60 -16.36
N GLU A 33 -2.44 3.61 -16.44
CA GLU A 33 -1.83 4.01 -17.70
C GLU A 33 -0.71 3.00 -17.96
N SER A 34 -1.04 2.00 -18.77
CA SER A 34 -0.18 0.85 -18.99
C SER A 34 0.99 1.20 -19.91
N SER A 35 1.98 1.93 -19.41
CA SER A 35 3.33 1.87 -19.97
C SER A 35 3.96 0.54 -19.53
N ALA A 36 4.33 -0.33 -20.47
CA ALA A 36 5.08 -1.52 -20.10
C ALA A 36 6.39 -1.09 -19.41
N SER A 37 6.76 -1.77 -18.33
CA SER A 37 8.09 -1.56 -17.73
C SER A 37 9.13 -1.89 -18.79
N LEU A 38 10.20 -1.09 -18.89
CA LEU A 38 11.28 -1.31 -19.87
C LEU A 38 12.42 -2.14 -19.30
N TYR A 39 12.32 -2.56 -18.04
CA TYR A 39 13.40 -3.18 -17.28
C TYR A 39 13.05 -4.63 -16.95
N THR A 40 14.07 -5.48 -16.97
CA THR A 40 14.03 -6.87 -16.50
C THR A 40 14.25 -6.96 -14.99
N THR A 41 13.88 -8.09 -14.39
CA THR A 41 14.16 -8.40 -12.97
C THR A 41 15.65 -8.25 -12.63
N LYS A 42 16.52 -8.77 -13.49
CA LYS A 42 17.98 -8.72 -13.32
C LYS A 42 18.53 -7.30 -13.36
N GLU A 43 18.05 -6.46 -14.26
CA GLU A 43 18.45 -5.05 -14.32
C GLU A 43 18.07 -4.31 -13.05
N LEU A 44 16.84 -4.52 -12.54
CA LEU A 44 16.41 -3.88 -11.30
C LEU A 44 17.18 -4.38 -10.07
N GLN A 45 17.57 -5.65 -10.01
CA GLN A 45 18.43 -6.16 -8.94
C GLN A 45 19.81 -5.50 -8.93
N ASN A 46 20.39 -5.29 -10.11
CA ASN A 46 21.68 -4.60 -10.23
C ASN A 46 21.55 -3.10 -9.91
N GLU A 47 20.42 -2.51 -10.28
CA GLU A 47 20.19 -1.08 -10.14
C GLU A 47 19.85 -0.67 -8.71
N PHE A 48 19.26 -1.60 -7.93
CA PHE A 48 18.85 -1.43 -6.55
C PHE A 48 19.48 -2.51 -5.63
N PRO A 49 20.81 -2.48 -5.44
CA PRO A 49 21.50 -3.46 -4.60
C PRO A 49 21.15 -3.30 -3.11
N ILE A 50 21.36 -4.39 -2.36
CA ILE A 50 21.30 -4.38 -0.89
C ILE A 50 22.33 -3.37 -0.35
N GLY A 51 21.94 -2.59 0.65
CA GLY A 51 22.73 -1.51 1.25
C GLY A 51 22.53 -0.14 0.59
N MET A 52 21.76 -0.06 -0.50
CA MET A 52 21.42 1.23 -1.10
C MET A 52 20.54 2.06 -0.15
N PRO A 53 20.88 3.32 0.13
CA PRO A 53 20.04 4.21 0.93
C PRO A 53 18.64 4.37 0.35
N ILE A 54 17.61 4.40 1.19
CA ILE A 54 16.21 4.40 0.72
C ILE A 54 15.87 5.69 -0.04
N ASP A 55 16.47 6.82 0.32
CA ASP A 55 16.30 8.10 -0.37
C ASP A 55 16.87 8.05 -1.79
N GLU A 56 18.03 7.43 -1.95
CA GLU A 56 18.66 7.22 -3.25
C GLU A 56 17.78 6.31 -4.13
N TYR A 57 17.30 5.21 -3.56
CA TYR A 57 16.35 4.33 -4.23
C TYR A 57 15.09 5.09 -4.70
N ILE A 58 14.47 5.91 -3.84
CA ILE A 58 13.27 6.68 -4.20
C ILE A 58 13.58 7.66 -5.33
N ALA A 59 14.68 8.42 -5.21
CA ALA A 59 15.10 9.39 -6.21
C ALA A 59 15.37 8.72 -7.57
N LYS A 60 16.00 7.53 -7.55
CA LYS A 60 16.35 6.77 -8.74
C LYS A 60 15.11 6.14 -9.37
N LYS A 61 14.27 5.45 -8.58
CA LYS A 61 12.99 4.89 -9.03
C LYS A 61 12.09 5.95 -9.68
N ASN A 62 12.00 7.16 -9.11
CA ASN A 62 11.14 8.22 -9.66
C ASN A 62 11.61 8.75 -11.02
N LYS A 63 12.89 8.55 -11.38
CA LYS A 63 13.42 8.87 -12.71
C LYS A 63 13.24 7.74 -13.70
N MET A 64 13.01 6.51 -13.22
CA MET A 64 12.83 5.34 -14.06
C MET A 64 11.35 5.16 -14.42
N ASN A 65 11.08 4.76 -15.66
CA ASN A 65 9.74 4.36 -16.10
C ASN A 65 9.41 2.93 -15.62
N ILE A 66 9.26 2.76 -14.30
CA ILE A 66 8.94 1.48 -13.66
C ILE A 66 7.57 1.56 -13.00
N LYS A 67 6.72 0.58 -13.28
CA LYS A 67 5.43 0.43 -12.62
C LYS A 67 5.59 -0.07 -11.19
N HIS A 68 4.88 0.58 -10.28
CA HIS A 68 4.79 0.22 -8.86
C HIS A 68 3.34 -0.15 -8.53
N PRO A 69 2.88 -1.37 -8.86
CA PRO A 69 1.50 -1.79 -8.67
C PRO A 69 1.03 -1.75 -7.20
N THR A 70 1.91 -2.10 -6.26
CA THR A 70 1.55 -2.16 -4.85
C THR A 70 2.79 -2.13 -3.96
N SER A 71 2.58 -1.97 -2.66
CA SER A 71 3.55 -2.25 -1.62
C SER A 71 2.96 -3.28 -0.65
N ILE A 72 3.81 -4.14 -0.11
CA ILE A 72 3.47 -5.13 0.90
C ILE A 72 4.10 -4.72 2.24
N PRO A 73 3.39 -4.84 3.37
CA PRO A 73 3.97 -4.65 4.67
C PRO A 73 4.92 -5.81 4.99
N LEU A 74 6.06 -5.49 5.58
CA LEU A 74 7.03 -6.45 6.11
C LEU A 74 7.07 -6.34 7.65
N PRO A 75 7.62 -7.34 8.37
CA PRO A 75 7.79 -7.26 9.82
C PRO A 75 8.56 -6.01 10.27
N ASN A 76 8.29 -5.56 11.50
CA ASN A 76 8.91 -4.38 12.13
C ASN A 76 8.62 -3.04 11.43
N GLY A 77 7.49 -2.92 10.73
CA GLY A 77 7.10 -1.70 10.04
C GLY A 77 7.87 -1.44 8.74
N ASN A 78 8.66 -2.40 8.28
CA ASN A 78 9.38 -2.33 7.01
C ASN A 78 8.41 -2.46 5.83
N VAL A 79 8.87 -2.07 4.63
CA VAL A 79 8.03 -2.04 3.43
C VAL A 79 8.71 -2.74 2.27
N GLY A 80 7.99 -3.66 1.64
CA GLY A 80 8.35 -4.29 0.37
C GLY A 80 7.64 -3.55 -0.76
N ARG A 81 8.38 -2.90 -1.66
CA ARG A 81 7.81 -2.17 -2.80
C ARG A 81 7.83 -3.08 -4.02
N VAL A 82 6.66 -3.39 -4.56
CA VAL A 82 6.51 -4.35 -5.67
C VAL A 82 6.63 -3.61 -6.99
N LEU A 83 7.70 -3.87 -7.73
CA LEU A 83 7.98 -3.30 -9.04
C LEU A 83 7.65 -4.32 -10.13
N GLN A 84 6.91 -3.90 -11.15
CA GLN A 84 6.63 -4.74 -12.32
C GLN A 84 7.77 -4.60 -13.34
N THR A 85 8.23 -5.72 -13.89
CA THR A 85 9.26 -5.80 -14.93
C THR A 85 8.70 -6.40 -16.21
N THR A 86 9.53 -6.52 -17.25
CA THR A 86 9.17 -7.16 -18.53
C THR A 86 8.97 -8.67 -18.39
N ASP A 87 9.62 -9.28 -17.40
CA ASP A 87 9.78 -10.73 -17.19
C ASP A 87 9.22 -11.21 -15.84
N GLY A 88 8.59 -10.33 -15.05
CA GLY A 88 8.01 -10.67 -13.76
C GLY A 88 7.82 -9.49 -12.81
N PHE A 89 8.16 -9.70 -11.55
CA PHE A 89 8.04 -8.73 -10.46
C PHE A 89 9.28 -8.78 -9.56
N VAL A 90 9.65 -7.62 -9.03
CA VAL A 90 10.71 -7.49 -8.04
C VAL A 90 10.16 -6.80 -6.81
N VAL A 91 10.36 -7.39 -5.64
CA VAL A 91 10.03 -6.77 -4.35
C VAL A 91 11.29 -6.21 -3.75
N ILE A 92 11.37 -4.89 -3.69
CA ILE A 92 12.45 -4.16 -3.02
C ILE A 92 12.06 -3.99 -1.55
N CYS A 93 12.71 -4.74 -0.67
CA CYS A 93 12.48 -4.70 0.77
C CYS A 93 13.42 -3.67 1.41
N GLY A 94 12.84 -2.61 1.96
CA GLY A 94 13.57 -1.52 2.60
C GLY A 94 13.00 -1.16 3.96
N ASN A 95 13.88 -0.60 4.78
CA ASN A 95 13.52 0.10 6.00
C ASN A 95 13.65 1.62 5.77
N GLU A 96 13.65 2.41 6.85
CA GLU A 96 13.82 3.88 6.77
C GLU A 96 15.22 4.32 6.34
N LYS A 97 16.21 3.42 6.34
CA LYS A 97 17.61 3.71 6.05
C LYS A 97 18.01 3.23 4.67
N GLU A 98 17.76 1.96 4.36
CA GLU A 98 18.33 1.28 3.21
C GLU A 98 17.48 0.09 2.72
N ILE A 99 17.80 -0.38 1.53
CA ILE A 99 17.37 -1.68 1.00
C ILE A 99 18.13 -2.77 1.75
N PHE A 100 17.41 -3.68 2.40
CA PHE A 100 18.02 -4.83 3.09
C PHE A 100 17.80 -6.15 2.36
N ASN A 101 16.85 -6.23 1.42
CA ASN A 101 16.61 -7.43 0.63
C ASN A 101 15.94 -7.11 -0.72
N VAL A 102 16.17 -7.95 -1.72
CA VAL A 102 15.54 -7.86 -3.04
C VAL A 102 15.11 -9.25 -3.48
N VAL A 103 13.81 -9.44 -3.72
CA VAL A 103 13.23 -10.75 -4.06
C VAL A 103 12.55 -10.68 -5.42
N VAL A 104 12.72 -11.72 -6.23
CA VAL A 104 12.18 -11.80 -7.60
C VAL A 104 11.08 -12.84 -7.66
N PHE A 105 10.02 -12.51 -8.37
CA PHE A 105 8.86 -13.36 -8.59
C PHE A 105 8.46 -13.34 -10.06
N ARG A 106 7.88 -14.42 -10.55
CA ARG A 106 7.35 -14.49 -11.92
C ARG A 106 5.95 -13.90 -12.01
N THR A 107 5.16 -14.06 -10.95
CA THR A 107 3.75 -13.66 -10.93
C THR A 107 3.41 -12.82 -9.70
N LEU A 108 2.32 -12.09 -9.78
CA LEU A 108 1.82 -11.29 -8.66
C LEU A 108 1.19 -12.18 -7.56
N ASP A 109 0.78 -13.40 -7.88
CA ASP A 109 0.25 -14.34 -6.88
C ASP A 109 1.38 -14.89 -6.00
N GLU A 110 2.56 -15.18 -6.57
CA GLU A 110 3.77 -15.50 -5.77
C GLU A 110 4.14 -14.36 -4.81
N VAL A 111 3.94 -13.10 -5.21
CA VAL A 111 4.16 -11.93 -4.32
C VAL A 111 3.17 -11.93 -3.14
N LYS A 112 1.91 -12.32 -3.37
CA LYS A 112 0.89 -12.42 -2.30
C LYS A 112 1.16 -13.59 -1.36
N GLU A 113 1.60 -14.72 -1.90
CA GLU A 113 2.03 -15.87 -1.09
C GLU A 113 3.22 -15.49 -0.20
N TYR A 114 4.18 -14.75 -0.76
CA TYR A 114 5.28 -14.19 0.00
C TYR A 114 4.79 -13.26 1.11
N GLU A 115 3.90 -12.30 0.82
CA GLU A 115 3.30 -11.44 1.85
C GLU A 115 2.61 -12.24 2.96
N THR A 116 1.87 -13.29 2.60
CA THR A 116 1.14 -14.14 3.55
C THR A 116 2.11 -14.89 4.46
N SER A 117 3.18 -15.46 3.89
CA SER A 117 4.21 -16.19 4.63
C SER A 117 4.96 -15.34 5.65
N LEU A 118 5.00 -14.02 5.46
CA LEU A 118 5.61 -13.08 6.40
C LEU A 118 4.74 -12.76 7.60
N ARG A 119 3.42 -12.98 7.51
CA ARG A 119 2.44 -12.72 8.58
C ARG A 119 2.28 -13.91 9.53
N GLU A 120 2.57 -15.11 9.05
CA GLU A 120 2.51 -16.36 9.83
C GLU A 120 3.77 -16.61 10.67
N LYS A 121 4.72 -15.65 10.67
CA LYS A 121 6.03 -15.74 11.30
C LYS A 121 6.18 -14.76 12.45
#